data_AF-A0A8X6M6T0-F1
#
_entry.id   AF-A0A8X6M6T0-F1
#
_cell.length_a   1.000
_cell.length_b   1.000
_cell.length_c   1.000
_cell.angle_alpha   90.00
_cell.angle_beta   90.00
_cell.angle_gamma   90.00
#
_symmetry.space_group_name_H-M   'P 1'
#
loop_
_entity.id
_entity.type
_entity.pdbx_description
1 polymer ?
#
loop_
_entity_poly.entity_id
_entity_poly.type
_entity_poly.pdbx_seq_one_letter_code
_entity_poly.pdbx_strand_id
1 'polypeptide(L)'
;MERCVLNSWSEEVRAVIRYEWARGVSGTEIYNRLVEVYGPGVMSKQMVRRWCRTFSDGGQQVEDILRAGRTRTATIDANVGKMDDMIRANRRITIDEVAEEL
;
A
#
# COMPACT_ATOMS: atom_id res chain seq x y z
N MET A 1 -12.03 11.39 -13.42
CA MET A 1 -10.71 11.01 -12.85
C MET A 1 -10.85 9.65 -12.20
N GLU A 2 -9.85 8.81 -12.42
CA GLU A 2 -9.87 7.36 -12.29
C GLU A 2 -10.19 6.88 -10.87
N ARG A 3 -11.18 5.99 -10.74
CA ARG A 3 -11.27 5.11 -9.58
C ARG A 3 -10.37 3.91 -9.85
N CYS A 4 -9.24 3.89 -9.14
CA CYS A 4 -8.34 2.76 -9.01
C CYS A 4 -9.10 1.53 -8.50
N VAL A 5 -9.49 0.65 -9.41
CA VAL A 5 -9.82 -0.75 -9.13
C VAL A 5 -8.92 -1.59 -10.03
N LEU A 6 -7.62 -1.59 -9.72
CA LEU A 6 -6.64 -2.45 -10.38
C LEU A 6 -5.76 -3.09 -9.30
N ASN A 7 -6.36 -3.94 -8.46
CA ASN A 7 -5.61 -4.70 -7.44
C ASN A 7 -5.55 -6.21 -7.70
N SER A 8 -6.30 -6.79 -8.64
CA SER A 8 -6.15 -8.22 -8.98
C SER A 8 -4.98 -8.47 -9.95
N TRP A 9 -4.85 -7.66 -11.00
CA TRP A 9 -3.74 -7.78 -11.96
C TRP A 9 -2.36 -7.64 -11.33
N SER A 10 -2.21 -6.75 -10.34
CA SER A 10 -0.93 -6.53 -9.67
C SER A 10 -0.51 -7.72 -8.82
N GLU A 11 -1.44 -8.34 -8.08
CA GLU A 11 -1.18 -9.50 -7.23
C GLU A 11 -0.90 -10.76 -8.05
N GLU A 12 -1.72 -11.04 -9.07
CA GLU A 12 -1.53 -12.19 -9.96
C GLU A 12 -0.19 -12.13 -10.70
N VAL A 13 0.16 -10.97 -11.26
CA VAL A 13 1.44 -10.77 -11.97
C VAL A 13 2.62 -10.91 -11.00
N ARG A 14 2.50 -10.41 -9.75
CA ARG A 14 3.54 -10.58 -8.73
C ARG A 14 3.71 -12.03 -8.30
N ALA A 15 2.63 -12.81 -8.23
CA ALA A 15 2.70 -14.25 -7.96
C ALA A 15 3.47 -14.97 -9.08
N VAL A 16 3.20 -14.62 -10.34
CA VAL A 16 3.94 -15.16 -11.50
C VAL A 16 5.42 -14.75 -11.45
N ILE A 17 5.73 -13.48 -11.14
CA ILE A 17 7.12 -13.03 -10.96
C ILE A 17 7.81 -13.83 -9.86
N ARG A 18 7.14 -14.04 -8.72
CA ARG A 18 7.67 -14.83 -7.59
C ARG A 18 7.98 -16.26 -8.01
N TYR A 19 7.05 -16.89 -8.72
CA TYR A 19 7.20 -18.25 -9.23
C TYR A 19 8.38 -18.37 -10.20
N GLU A 20 8.48 -17.48 -11.19
CA GLU A 20 9.57 -17.52 -12.16
C GLU A 20 10.93 -17.13 -11.57
N TRP A 21 10.95 -16.18 -10.63
CA TRP A 21 12.15 -15.86 -9.86
C TRP A 21 12.64 -17.08 -9.05
N ALA A 22 11.74 -17.80 -8.38
CA ALA A 22 12.09 -19.00 -7.62
C ALA A 22 12.64 -20.14 -8.50
N ARG A 23 12.31 -20.14 -9.81
CA ARG A 23 12.90 -21.03 -10.82
C ARG A 23 14.27 -20.57 -11.33
N GLY A 24 14.78 -19.44 -10.85
CA GLY A 24 16.07 -18.88 -11.27
C GLY A 24 16.02 -18.11 -12.60
N VAL A 25 14.82 -17.73 -13.07
CA VAL A 25 14.66 -16.97 -14.31
C VAL A 25 15.11 -15.52 -14.11
N SER A 26 15.87 -14.98 -15.07
CA SER A 26 16.35 -13.60 -14.97
C SER A 26 15.20 -12.59 -15.08
N GLY A 27 15.28 -11.47 -14.36
CA GLY A 27 14.21 -10.45 -14.40
C GLY A 27 13.91 -9.87 -15.79
N THR A 28 14.87 -9.91 -16.72
CA THR A 28 14.62 -9.51 -18.12
C THR A 28 13.78 -10.55 -18.86
N GLU A 29 14.07 -11.83 -18.65
CA GLU A 29 13.33 -12.96 -19.23
C GLU A 29 11.90 -13.01 -18.67
N ILE A 30 11.74 -12.80 -17.35
CA ILE A 30 10.42 -12.69 -16.70
C ILE A 30 9.59 -11.56 -17.35
N TYR A 31 10.19 -10.38 -17.57
CA TYR A 31 9.49 -9.28 -18.23
C TYR A 31 9.00 -9.64 -19.64
N ASN A 32 9.84 -10.31 -20.44
CA ASN A 32 9.46 -10.71 -21.80
C ASN A 32 8.26 -11.68 -21.78
N ARG A 33 8.28 -12.67 -20.88
CA ARG A 33 7.16 -13.64 -20.73
C ARG A 33 5.87 -12.97 -20.27
N LEU A 34 5.97 -12.00 -19.36
CA LEU A 34 4.80 -11.23 -18.93
C LEU A 34 4.21 -10.40 -20.07
N VAL A 35 5.05 -9.76 -20.89
CA VAL A 35 4.59 -8.99 -22.05
C VAL A 35 3.97 -9.89 -23.12
N GLU A 36 4.49 -11.10 -23.31
CA GLU A 36 3.94 -12.09 -24.24
C GLU A 36 2.54 -12.54 -23.83
N VAL A 37 2.30 -12.79 -22.55
CA VAL A 37 1.00 -13.30 -22.04
C VAL A 37 -0.01 -12.19 -21.81
N TYR A 38 0.41 -11.07 -21.21
CA TYR A 38 -0.49 -10.02 -20.72
C TYR A 38 -0.42 -8.72 -21.54
N GLY A 39 0.50 -8.64 -22.51
CA GLY A 39 0.73 -7.46 -23.32
C GLY A 39 1.68 -6.43 -22.68
N PRO A 40 2.08 -5.40 -23.44
CA PRO A 40 3.10 -4.43 -23.02
C PRO A 40 2.68 -3.54 -21.83
N GLY A 41 1.38 -3.49 -21.50
CA GLY A 41 0.84 -2.70 -20.39
C GLY A 41 0.90 -3.37 -19.02
N VAL A 42 1.35 -4.63 -18.94
CA VAL A 42 1.28 -5.44 -17.71
C VAL A 42 2.06 -4.84 -16.54
N MET A 43 3.34 -4.55 -16.75
CA MET A 43 4.25 -4.06 -15.72
C MET A 43 5.55 -3.58 -16.37
N SER A 44 6.12 -2.48 -15.88
CA SER A 44 7.41 -2.01 -16.39
C SER A 44 8.55 -2.96 -16.01
N LYS A 45 9.56 -3.05 -16.87
CA LYS A 45 10.79 -3.83 -16.61
C LYS A 45 11.47 -3.45 -15.28
N GLN A 46 11.38 -2.18 -14.87
CA GLN A 46 11.89 -1.70 -13.59
C GLN A 46 11.13 -2.29 -12.40
N MET A 47 9.80 -2.41 -12.51
CA MET A 47 8.95 -2.97 -11.47
C MET A 47 9.15 -4.48 -11.33
N VAL A 48 9.30 -5.22 -12.44
CA VAL A 48 9.68 -6.65 -12.41
C VAL A 48 11.00 -6.85 -11.65
N ARG A 49 12.02 -6.04 -11.95
CA ARG A 49 13.31 -6.08 -11.24
C ARG A 49 13.19 -5.71 -9.76
N ARG A 50 12.31 -4.79 -9.41
CA ARG A 50 12.02 -4.44 -8.01
C ARG A 50 11.47 -5.65 -7.27
N TRP A 51 10.47 -6.33 -7.82
CA TRP A 51 9.90 -7.55 -7.22
C TRP A 51 10.91 -8.67 -7.09
N CYS A 52 11.72 -8.94 -8.12
CA CYS A 52 12.79 -9.93 -8.04
C CYS A 52 13.76 -9.65 -6.88
N ARG A 53 14.10 -8.38 -6.63
CA ARG A 53 14.93 -7.99 -5.47
C ARG A 53 14.20 -8.20 -4.15
N THR A 54 12.94 -7.77 -4.05
CA THR A 54 12.11 -7.99 -2.86
C THR A 54 12.04 -9.47 -2.48
N PHE A 55 11.89 -10.36 -3.46
CA PHE A 55 11.89 -11.81 -3.22
C PHE A 55 13.27 -12.34 -2.79
N SER A 56 14.35 -11.80 -3.35
CA SER A 56 15.73 -12.12 -2.94
C SER A 56 16.03 -11.69 -1.50
N ASP A 57 15.44 -10.60 -1.03
CA ASP A 57 15.65 -10.05 0.31
C ASP A 57 14.76 -10.73 1.38
N GLY A 58 14.05 -11.81 1.02
CA GLY A 58 13.18 -12.56 1.93
C GLY A 58 11.74 -12.02 2.04
N GLY A 59 11.34 -11.08 1.17
CA GLY A 59 9.96 -10.60 1.09
C GLY A 59 9.03 -11.68 0.54
N GLN A 60 8.28 -12.36 1.41
CA GLN A 60 7.38 -13.46 1.02
C GLN A 60 5.96 -13.04 0.65
N GLN A 61 5.60 -11.76 0.82
CA GLN A 61 4.25 -11.28 0.53
C GLN A 61 4.15 -10.79 -0.91
N VAL A 62 3.11 -11.29 -1.59
CA VAL A 62 2.76 -10.93 -2.97
C VAL A 62 1.77 -9.75 -2.95
N GLU A 63 1.02 -9.65 -1.86
CA GLU A 63 0.03 -8.63 -1.58
C GLU A 63 0.71 -7.27 -1.39
N ASP A 64 0.09 -6.21 -1.91
CA ASP A 64 0.37 -4.89 -1.37
C ASP A 64 -0.11 -4.92 0.07
N ILE A 65 0.81 -4.99 1.04
CA ILE A 65 0.50 -4.65 2.43
C ILE A 65 -0.21 -3.31 2.33
N LEU A 66 -1.51 -3.29 2.68
CA LEU A 66 -2.26 -2.04 2.78
C LEU A 66 -1.39 -1.13 3.59
N ARG A 67 -0.83 -0.11 2.92
CA ARG A 67 0.09 0.80 3.57
C ARG A 67 -0.74 1.38 4.70
N ALA A 68 -0.45 0.98 5.93
CA ALA A 68 -0.96 1.69 7.08
C ALA A 68 -0.44 3.11 6.84
N GLY A 69 -1.34 3.99 6.40
CA GLY A 69 -1.03 5.40 6.36
C GLY A 69 -0.59 5.80 7.77
N ARG A 70 -0.06 7.01 7.92
CA ARG A 70 0.05 7.57 9.26
C ARG A 70 -1.35 7.51 9.88
N THR A 71 -1.53 6.70 10.92
CA THR A 71 -2.79 6.64 11.66
C THR A 71 -3.07 8.06 12.13
N ARG A 72 -4.16 8.64 11.66
CA ARG A 72 -4.60 9.97 12.10
C ARG A 72 -5.11 9.81 13.52
N THR A 73 -4.20 9.82 14.49
CA THR A 73 -4.52 9.77 15.92
C THR A 73 -5.50 10.87 16.30
N ALA A 74 -5.41 12.04 15.65
CA ALA A 74 -6.31 13.16 15.86
C ALA A 74 -7.78 12.93 15.43
N THR A 75 -8.09 11.91 14.61
CA THR A 75 -9.46 11.67 14.10
C THR A 75 -9.99 10.30 14.49
N ILE A 76 -9.44 9.69 15.54
CA ILE A 76 -10.05 8.48 16.11
C ILE A 76 -11.36 8.85 16.80
N ASP A 77 -12.37 7.98 16.73
CA ASP A 77 -13.70 8.26 17.30
C ASP A 77 -13.64 8.62 18.80
N ALA A 78 -12.66 8.07 19.53
CA ALA A 78 -12.39 8.43 20.91
C ALA A 78 -11.99 9.92 21.09
N ASN A 79 -11.13 10.45 20.21
CA ASN A 79 -10.69 11.84 20.25
C ASN A 79 -11.81 12.78 19.79
N VAL A 80 -12.62 12.36 18.81
CA VAL A 80 -13.81 13.12 18.36
C VAL A 80 -14.84 13.21 19.48
N GLY A 81 -15.11 12.11 20.19
CA GLY A 81 -16.01 12.11 21.34
C GLY A 81 -15.51 13.02 22.46
N LYS A 82 -14.21 12.91 22.81
CA LYS A 82 -13.60 13.76 23.84
C LYS A 82 -13.66 15.25 23.48
N MET A 83 -13.43 15.61 22.22
CA MET A 83 -13.59 16.99 21.73
C MET A 83 -15.03 17.50 21.86
N ASP A 84 -16.02 16.70 21.48
CA ASP A 84 -17.43 17.09 21.56
C ASP A 84 -17.86 17.31 23.02
N ASP A 85 -17.39 16.46 23.94
CA ASP A 85 -17.63 16.63 25.39
C ASP A 85 -16.98 17.92 25.93
N MET A 86 -15.74 18.22 25.53
CA MET A 86 -15.04 19.45 25.93
C MET A 86 -15.75 20.71 25.43
N ILE A 87 -16.26 20.71 24.19
CA ILE A 87 -17.03 21.83 23.62
C ILE A 87 -18.37 22.00 24.33
N ARG A 88 -19.06 20.90 24.65
CA ARG A 88 -20.33 20.94 25.39
C ARG A 88 -20.16 21.45 26.81
N ALA A 89 -19.06 21.08 27.48
CA ALA A 89 -18.74 21.53 28.83
C ALA A 89 -18.32 23.02 28.85
N ASN A 90 -17.52 23.46 27.88
CA ASN A 90 -17.07 24.85 27.76
C ASN A 90 -17.03 25.33 26.29
N ARG A 91 -18.05 26.08 25.87
CA ARG A 91 -18.13 26.62 24.50
C ARG A 91 -17.09 27.71 24.17
N ARG A 92 -16.28 28.16 25.13
CA ARG A 92 -15.19 29.14 24.92
C ARG A 92 -13.80 28.51 24.90
N ILE A 93 -13.71 27.18 24.88
CA ILE A 93 -12.43 26.47 24.85
C ILE A 93 -11.60 26.84 23.61
N THR A 94 -10.30 27.00 23.80
CA THR A 94 -9.33 27.33 22.77
C THR A 94 -8.73 26.09 22.13
N ILE A 95 -8.16 26.24 20.94
CA ILE A 95 -7.52 25.14 20.22
C ILE A 95 -6.32 24.58 21.01
N ASP A 96 -5.58 25.46 21.72
CA ASP A 96 -4.42 25.06 22.52
C ASP A 96 -4.83 24.21 23.72
N GLU A 97 -5.90 24.60 24.44
CA GLU A 97 -6.46 23.81 25.55
C GLU A 97 -6.99 22.44 25.09
N VAL A 98 -7.56 22.37 23.88
CA VAL A 98 -7.99 21.11 23.28
C VAL A 98 -6.79 20.24 22.90
N ALA A 99 -5.70 20.84 22.42
CA ALA A 99 -4.49 20.12 22.03
C ALA A 99 -3.69 19.57 23.21
N GLU A 100 -3.76 20.21 24.39
CA GLU A 100 -3.11 19.70 25.61
C GLU A 100 -3.78 18.43 26.14
N GLU A 101 -5.09 18.27 25.92
CA GLU A 101 -5.85 17.15 26.46
C GLU A 101 -6.11 16.01 25.48
N LEU A 102 -5.81 16.16 24.18
CA LEU A 102 -5.99 15.11 23.17
C LEU A 102 -4.69 14.38 22.80
#